data_AF-A0A9N9A6L4-F1
#
_entry.id   AF-A0A9N9A6L4-F1
#
_cell.length_a   1.000
_cell.length_b   1.000
_cell.length_c   1.000
_cell.angle_alpha   90.00
_cell.angle_beta   90.00
_cell.angle_gamma   90.00
#
_symmetry.space_group_name_H-M   'P 1'
#
loop_
_entity.id
_entity.type
_entity.pdbx_description
1 polymer ?
#
loop_
_entity_poly.entity_id
_entity_poly.type
_entity_poly.pdbx_seq_one_letter_code
_entity_poly.pdbx_strand_id
1 'polypeptide(L)'
;MAQPNLTNIANAFQNLPVVATATQFQNLTTQIQSLTRQQQNFTTQLIKQQQDFTTQLQALTTQTQALTTQIQALTTQIQNLTRQQQDFTRQQQALTQSIDQLEQRTQARIVNFTILDDRTAIEPLNTNAGVIPPNFLQDFNAIKNAQSTEITLLLAAYGQPTNGNLTTRKRRLAKYLGIRSLF
;
A
#
# COMPACT_ATOMS: atom_id res chain seq x y z
N MET A 1 14.07 -33.89 114.30
CA MET A 1 14.61 -33.40 113.01
C MET A 1 13.44 -33.33 112.04
N ALA A 2 13.00 -32.14 111.64
CA ALA A 2 11.91 -31.99 110.67
C ALA A 2 12.45 -32.31 109.26
N GLN A 3 11.78 -33.20 108.53
CA GLN A 3 12.13 -33.48 107.13
C GLN A 3 11.95 -32.23 106.28
N PRO A 4 12.90 -31.89 105.39
CA PRO A 4 12.71 -30.78 104.48
C PRO A 4 11.48 -31.01 103.62
N ASN A 5 10.58 -30.03 103.58
CA ASN A 5 9.41 -30.06 102.71
C ASN A 5 9.88 -29.94 101.25
N LEU A 6 9.97 -31.09 100.57
CA LEU A 6 10.44 -31.20 99.19
C LEU A 6 9.66 -30.31 98.22
N THR A 7 8.38 -30.04 98.52
CA THR A 7 7.52 -29.13 97.73
C THR A 7 8.01 -27.68 97.81
N ASN A 8 8.44 -27.22 98.99
CA ASN A 8 8.97 -25.87 99.15
C ASN A 8 10.33 -25.69 98.45
N ILE A 9 11.15 -26.74 98.46
CA ILE A 9 12.45 -26.75 97.77
C ILE A 9 12.23 -26.73 96.25
N ALA A 10 11.31 -27.54 95.71
CA ALA A 10 10.97 -27.54 94.29
C ALA A 10 10.43 -26.17 93.82
N ASN A 11 9.58 -25.53 94.64
CA ASN A 11 9.07 -24.19 94.35
C ASN A 11 10.17 -23.11 94.38
N ALA A 12 11.16 -23.23 95.28
CA ALA A 12 12.30 -22.32 95.32
C ALA A 12 13.18 -22.46 94.06
N PHE A 13 13.38 -23.67 93.53
CA PHE A 13 14.11 -23.90 92.28
C PHE A 13 13.41 -23.37 91.03
N GLN A 14 12.08 -23.46 90.96
CA GLN A 14 11.28 -22.88 89.87
C GLN A 14 11.33 -21.34 89.84
N ASN A 15 11.48 -20.71 91.00
CA ASN A 15 11.56 -19.26 91.15
C ASN A 15 12.99 -18.70 91.03
N LEU A 16 13.98 -19.53 90.67
CA LEU A 16 15.34 -19.04 90.45
C LEU A 16 15.37 -18.10 89.22
N PRO A 17 16.08 -16.96 89.28
CA PRO A 17 16.21 -16.02 88.17
C PRO A 17 16.66 -16.67 86.85
N VAL A 18 17.46 -17.74 86.93
CA VAL A 18 17.95 -18.51 85.77
C VAL A 18 16.83 -19.22 84.98
N VAL A 19 15.77 -19.67 85.66
CA VAL A 19 14.64 -20.37 85.02
C VAL A 19 13.76 -19.36 84.26
N ALA A 20 13.56 -18.18 84.86
CA ALA A 20 12.85 -17.08 84.23
C ALA A 20 13.57 -16.54 82.99
N THR A 21 14.90 -16.35 83.05
CA THR A 21 15.69 -15.93 81.89
C THR A 21 15.73 -16.99 80.79
N ALA A 22 15.84 -18.27 81.13
CA ALA A 22 15.75 -19.36 80.15
C ALA A 22 14.41 -19.35 79.38
N THR A 23 13.31 -19.10 80.10
CA THR A 23 11.97 -18.98 79.49
C THR A 23 11.88 -17.77 78.56
N GLN A 24 12.45 -16.63 78.95
CA GLN A 24 12.51 -15.43 78.10
C GLN A 24 13.35 -15.67 76.83
N PHE A 25 14.49 -16.36 76.94
CA PHE A 25 15.30 -16.76 75.79
C PHE A 25 14.52 -17.66 74.84
N GLN A 26 13.81 -18.66 75.35
CA GLN A 26 12.99 -19.55 74.52
C GLN A 26 11.88 -18.78 73.77
N ASN A 27 11.26 -17.81 74.42
CA ASN A 27 10.25 -16.94 73.80
C ASN A 27 10.87 -16.08 72.69
N LEU A 28 12.03 -15.46 72.93
CA LEU A 28 12.76 -14.69 71.92
C LEU A 28 13.16 -15.56 70.73
N THR A 29 13.66 -16.78 70.98
CA THR A 29 13.99 -17.73 69.91
C THR A 29 12.76 -18.04 69.05
N THR A 30 11.60 -18.24 69.67
CA THR A 30 10.34 -18.51 68.95
C THR A 30 9.90 -17.29 68.12
N GLN A 31 10.02 -16.08 68.66
CA GLN A 31 9.73 -14.83 67.95
C GLN A 31 10.65 -14.63 66.74
N ILE A 32 11.96 -14.84 66.91
CA ILE A 32 12.94 -14.75 65.82
C ILE A 32 12.61 -15.75 64.72
N GLN A 33 12.33 -17.02 65.06
CA GLN A 33 11.93 -18.02 64.07
C GLN A 33 10.66 -17.64 63.31
N SER A 34 9.69 -17.02 63.99
CA SER A 34 8.47 -16.52 63.36
C SER A 34 8.77 -15.39 62.36
N LEU A 35 9.58 -14.41 62.77
CA LEU A 35 10.01 -13.31 61.90
C LEU A 35 10.81 -13.81 60.70
N THR A 36 11.69 -14.79 60.89
CA THR A 36 12.44 -15.42 59.78
C THR A 36 11.50 -16.06 58.77
N ARG A 37 10.46 -16.79 59.22
CA ARG A 37 9.46 -17.37 58.31
C ARG A 37 8.64 -16.29 57.58
N GLN A 38 8.24 -15.24 58.28
CA GLN A 38 7.52 -14.12 57.67
C GLN A 38 8.37 -13.45 56.59
N GLN A 39 9.65 -13.17 56.88
CA GLN A 39 10.59 -12.61 55.92
C GLN A 39 10.72 -13.51 54.67
N GLN A 40 10.93 -14.82 54.85
CA GLN A 40 11.01 -15.77 53.73
C GLN A 40 9.74 -15.77 52.87
N ASN A 41 8.57 -15.70 53.50
CA ASN A 41 7.29 -15.62 52.78
C ASN A 41 7.18 -14.31 51.98
N PHE A 42 7.54 -13.17 52.57
CA PHE A 42 7.56 -11.88 51.87
C PHE A 42 8.52 -11.88 50.69
N THR A 43 9.75 -12.38 50.88
CA THR A 43 10.74 -12.50 49.81
C THR A 43 10.20 -13.38 48.67
N THR A 44 9.58 -14.52 48.99
CA THR A 44 9.00 -15.41 47.99
C THR A 44 7.86 -14.73 47.21
N GLN A 45 6.99 -14.00 47.89
CA GLN A 45 5.90 -13.26 47.25
C GLN A 45 6.43 -12.16 46.32
N LEU A 46 7.42 -11.39 46.76
CA LEU A 46 8.04 -10.35 45.93
C LEU A 46 8.71 -10.92 44.69
N ILE A 47 9.43 -12.04 44.81
CA ILE A 47 10.06 -12.72 43.66
C ILE A 47 8.99 -13.17 42.66
N LYS A 48 7.89 -13.77 43.15
CA LYS A 48 6.80 -14.19 42.29
C LYS A 48 6.15 -13.02 41.56
N GLN A 49 5.84 -11.94 42.27
CA GLN A 49 5.27 -10.73 41.66
C GLN A 49 6.21 -10.11 40.61
N GLN A 50 7.51 -10.10 40.88
CA GLN A 50 8.49 -9.62 39.92
C GLN A 50 8.51 -10.49 38.66
N GLN A 51 8.52 -11.82 38.80
CA GLN A 51 8.48 -12.74 37.66
C GLN A 51 7.21 -12.61 36.84
N ASP A 52 6.05 -12.49 37.49
CA ASP A 52 4.76 -12.28 36.84
C ASP A 52 4.78 -10.96 36.04
N PHE A 53 5.28 -9.88 36.63
CA PHE A 53 5.42 -8.58 35.96
C PHE A 53 6.38 -8.66 34.77
N THR A 54 7.54 -9.31 34.90
CA THR A 54 8.48 -9.52 33.80
C THR A 54 7.83 -10.28 32.65
N THR A 55 7.04 -11.31 32.96
CA THR A 55 6.32 -12.11 31.94
C THR A 55 5.29 -11.26 31.21
N GLN A 56 4.51 -10.45 31.92
CA GLN A 56 3.55 -9.53 31.32
C GLN A 56 4.23 -8.49 30.42
N LEU A 57 5.36 -7.94 30.84
CA LEU A 57 6.12 -6.97 30.05
C LEU A 57 6.68 -7.58 28.76
N GLN A 58 7.16 -8.82 28.81
CA GLN A 58 7.62 -9.56 27.63
C GLN A 58 6.47 -9.83 26.64
N ALA A 59 5.30 -10.22 27.16
CA ALA A 59 4.11 -10.41 26.33
C ALA A 59 3.68 -9.11 25.64
N LEU A 60 3.66 -7.99 26.38
CA LEU A 60 3.32 -6.68 25.83
C LEU A 60 4.33 -6.21 24.77
N THR A 61 5.63 -6.44 25.01
CA THR A 61 6.69 -6.15 24.04
C THR A 61 6.47 -6.93 22.74
N THR A 62 6.14 -8.21 22.85
CA THR A 62 5.88 -9.08 21.70
C THR A 62 4.65 -8.62 20.93
N GLN A 63 3.56 -8.27 21.62
CA GLN A 63 2.34 -7.75 20.99
C GLN A 63 2.60 -6.43 20.26
N THR A 64 3.39 -5.55 20.87
CA THR A 64 3.78 -4.26 20.26
C THR A 64 4.56 -4.49 18.98
N GLN A 65 5.55 -5.40 18.99
CA GLN A 65 6.34 -5.72 17.81
C GLN A 65 5.49 -6.31 16.67
N ALA A 66 4.51 -7.16 17.02
CA ALA A 66 3.57 -7.71 16.05
C ALA A 66 2.71 -6.61 15.41
N LEU A 67 2.17 -5.69 16.21
CA LEU A 67 1.40 -4.54 15.72
C LEU A 67 2.25 -3.62 14.82
N THR A 68 3.50 -3.33 15.21
CA THR A 68 4.42 -2.54 14.38
C THR A 68 4.62 -3.19 13.01
N THR A 69 4.79 -4.52 12.97
CA THR A 69 4.95 -5.26 11.71
C THR A 69 3.69 -5.19 10.85
N GLN A 70 2.50 -5.32 11.45
CA GLN A 70 1.23 -5.18 10.73
C GLN A 70 1.04 -3.78 10.14
N ILE A 71 1.37 -2.74 10.90
CA ILE A 71 1.30 -1.35 10.44
C ILE A 71 2.24 -1.11 9.26
N GLN A 72 3.45 -1.66 9.29
CA GLN A 72 4.39 -1.57 8.17
C GLN A 72 3.84 -2.26 6.92
N ALA A 73 3.27 -3.46 7.05
CA ALA A 73 2.65 -4.18 5.95
C ALA A 73 1.48 -3.40 5.33
N LEU A 74 0.58 -2.86 6.16
CA LEU A 74 -0.52 -1.99 5.72
C LEU A 74 -0.01 -0.73 5.00
N THR A 75 1.06 -0.13 5.50
CA THR A 75 1.69 1.04 4.87
C THR A 75 2.17 0.71 3.45
N THR A 76 2.83 -0.44 3.27
CA THR A 76 3.25 -0.90 1.93
C THR A 76 2.07 -1.17 1.01
N GLN A 77 0.99 -1.79 1.52
CA GLN A 77 -0.23 -2.02 0.74
C GLN A 77 -0.86 -0.72 0.26
N ILE A 78 -0.98 0.28 1.13
CA ILE A 78 -1.50 1.61 0.78
C ILE A 78 -0.64 2.27 -0.31
N GLN A 79 0.70 2.21 -0.19
CA GLN A 79 1.58 2.76 -1.22
C GLN A 79 1.38 2.10 -2.59
N ASN A 80 1.17 0.78 -2.62
CA ASN A 80 0.91 0.05 -3.86
C ASN A 80 -0.44 0.43 -4.48
N LEU A 81 -1.49 0.56 -3.66
CA LEU A 81 -2.81 1.03 -4.12
C LEU A 81 -2.73 2.45 -4.69
N THR A 82 -1.96 3.35 -4.06
CA THR A 82 -1.73 4.71 -4.58
C THR A 82 -1.07 4.68 -5.96
N ARG A 83 -0.07 3.82 -6.19
CA ARG A 83 0.57 3.68 -7.50
C ARG A 83 -0.42 3.16 -8.56
N GLN A 84 -1.20 2.14 -8.22
CA GLN A 84 -2.23 1.60 -9.12
C GLN A 84 -3.27 2.65 -9.50
N GLN A 85 -3.70 3.48 -8.55
CA GLN A 85 -4.63 4.58 -8.82
C GLN A 85 -4.02 5.61 -9.79
N GLN A 86 -2.73 5.95 -9.63
CA GLN A 86 -2.05 6.87 -10.55
C GLN A 86 -1.93 6.29 -11.96
N ASP A 87 -1.64 4.99 -12.09
CA ASP A 87 -1.59 4.30 -13.38
C ASP A 87 -2.97 4.30 -14.05
N PHE A 88 -4.03 4.01 -13.29
CA PHE A 88 -5.41 4.07 -13.79
C PHE A 88 -5.79 5.47 -14.27
N THR A 89 -5.45 6.52 -13.51
CA THR A 89 -5.68 7.91 -13.92
C THR A 89 -4.97 8.26 -15.24
N ARG A 90 -3.72 7.80 -15.42
CA ARG A 90 -2.98 8.00 -16.68
C ARG A 90 -3.64 7.28 -17.85
N GLN A 91 -4.13 6.05 -17.64
CA GLN A 91 -4.86 5.30 -18.67
C GLN A 91 -6.16 6.00 -19.06
N GLN A 92 -6.92 6.50 -18.09
CA GLN A 92 -8.15 7.26 -18.33
C GLN A 92 -7.88 8.53 -19.16
N GLN A 93 -6.82 9.29 -18.83
CA GLN A 93 -6.43 10.46 -19.60
C GLN A 93 -6.06 10.13 -21.05
N ALA A 94 -5.30 9.05 -21.26
CA ALA A 94 -4.93 8.59 -22.60
C ALA A 94 -6.15 8.13 -23.42
N LEU A 95 -7.13 7.48 -22.75
CA LEU A 95 -8.38 7.09 -23.37
C LEU A 95 -9.21 8.30 -23.78
N THR A 96 -9.38 9.29 -22.90
CA THR A 96 -10.08 10.55 -23.22
C THR A 96 -9.45 11.23 -24.43
N GLN A 97 -8.13 11.39 -24.45
CA GLN A 97 -7.43 11.97 -25.60
C GLN A 97 -7.67 11.18 -26.90
N SER A 98 -7.71 9.84 -26.81
CA SER A 98 -7.98 8.98 -27.96
C SER A 98 -9.41 9.15 -28.49
N ILE A 99 -10.37 9.33 -27.58
CA ILE A 99 -11.78 9.62 -27.92
C ILE A 99 -11.88 10.99 -28.61
N ASP A 100 -11.29 12.04 -28.04
CA ASP A 100 -11.32 13.38 -28.61
C ASP A 100 -10.74 13.41 -30.03
N GLN A 101 -9.62 12.71 -30.25
CA GLN A 101 -9.02 12.58 -31.57
C GLN A 101 -9.90 11.80 -32.55
N LEU A 102 -10.60 10.76 -32.08
CA LEU A 102 -11.52 9.99 -32.91
C LEU A 102 -12.73 10.84 -33.30
N GLU A 103 -13.27 11.63 -32.38
CA GLU A 103 -14.37 12.54 -32.62
C GLU A 103 -13.99 13.60 -33.66
N GLN A 104 -12.84 14.26 -33.51
CA GLN A 104 -12.33 15.21 -34.49
C GLN A 104 -12.17 14.60 -35.89
N ARG A 105 -11.56 13.41 -35.99
CA ARG A 105 -11.43 12.70 -37.27
C ARG A 105 -12.80 12.33 -37.87
N THR A 106 -13.76 11.94 -37.03
CA THR A 106 -15.11 11.58 -37.48
C THR A 106 -15.83 12.81 -38.02
N GLN A 107 -15.74 13.94 -37.33
CA GLN A 107 -16.31 15.21 -37.78
C GLN A 107 -15.70 15.64 -39.13
N ALA A 108 -14.37 15.58 -39.26
CA ALA A 108 -13.69 15.90 -40.53
C ALA A 108 -14.14 14.98 -41.68
N ARG A 109 -14.29 13.67 -41.43
CA ARG A 109 -14.83 12.74 -42.44
C ARG A 109 -16.26 13.06 -42.85
N ILE A 110 -17.11 13.45 -41.90
CA ILE A 110 -18.49 13.85 -42.20
C ILE A 110 -18.49 15.07 -43.12
N VAL A 111 -17.67 16.08 -42.82
CA VAL A 111 -17.50 17.26 -43.68
C VAL A 111 -16.98 16.85 -45.05
N ASN A 112 -15.94 16.02 -45.13
CA ASN A 112 -15.37 15.57 -46.39
C ASN A 112 -16.34 14.74 -47.24
N PHE A 113 -17.27 14.04 -46.59
CA PHE A 113 -18.29 13.25 -47.28
C PHE A 113 -19.31 14.11 -48.04
N THR A 114 -19.50 15.38 -47.63
CA THR A 114 -20.41 16.31 -48.32
C THR A 114 -19.76 17.01 -49.51
N ILE A 115 -18.44 16.87 -49.72
CA ILE A 115 -17.72 17.49 -50.84
C ILE A 115 -18.15 16.86 -52.17
N LEU A 116 -18.59 17.70 -53.11
CA LEU A 116 -19.04 17.32 -54.44
C LEU A 116 -18.12 17.82 -55.58
N ASP A 117 -17.35 18.88 -55.34
CA ASP A 117 -16.47 19.54 -56.30
C ASP A 117 -14.99 19.21 -56.00
N ASP A 118 -14.17 19.01 -57.04
CA ASP A 118 -12.80 18.53 -56.91
C ASP A 118 -11.78 19.58 -56.44
N ARG A 119 -12.16 20.85 -56.39
CA ARG A 119 -11.38 21.98 -55.89
C ARG A 119 -11.84 22.47 -54.52
N THR A 120 -12.90 21.88 -53.97
CA THR A 120 -13.32 22.19 -52.60
C THR A 120 -12.29 21.64 -51.61
N ALA A 121 -11.92 22.47 -50.63
CA ALA A 121 -10.95 22.09 -49.63
C ALA A 121 -11.45 20.90 -48.79
N ILE A 122 -10.56 19.95 -48.55
CA ILE A 122 -10.76 18.79 -47.69
C ILE A 122 -10.39 19.21 -46.27
N GLU A 123 -11.28 18.92 -45.32
CA GLU A 123 -11.01 19.07 -43.90
C GLU A 123 -9.93 18.05 -43.49
N PRO A 124 -8.79 18.49 -42.95
CA PRO A 124 -7.71 17.60 -42.57
C PRO A 124 -8.12 16.70 -41.40
N LEU A 125 -7.67 15.45 -41.45
CA LEU A 125 -7.79 14.54 -40.32
C LEU A 125 -6.53 14.65 -39.46
N ASN A 126 -6.69 14.64 -38.14
CA ASN A 126 -5.55 14.50 -37.24
C ASN A 126 -4.99 13.07 -37.29
N THR A 127 -3.66 12.95 -37.26
CA THR A 127 -2.95 11.68 -37.04
C THR A 127 -3.24 11.11 -35.65
N ASN A 128 -2.73 9.90 -35.35
CA ASN A 128 -2.82 9.32 -34.00
C ASN A 128 -2.07 10.15 -32.94
N ALA A 129 -1.17 11.04 -33.35
CA ALA A 129 -0.50 11.99 -32.47
C ALA A 129 -1.32 13.28 -32.25
N GLY A 130 -2.52 13.40 -32.82
CA GLY A 130 -3.38 14.57 -32.67
C GLY A 130 -2.94 15.78 -33.52
N VAL A 131 -2.06 15.58 -34.50
CA VAL A 131 -1.57 16.66 -35.39
C VAL A 131 -1.96 16.40 -36.84
N ILE A 132 -2.12 17.46 -37.63
CA ILE A 132 -2.30 17.37 -39.08
C ILE A 132 -1.01 16.84 -39.72
N PRO A 133 -1.06 15.86 -40.64
CA PRO A 133 0.12 15.40 -41.35
C PRO A 133 0.84 16.52 -42.11
N PRO A 134 2.17 16.52 -42.16
CA PRO A 134 2.91 17.45 -43.00
C PRO A 134 2.54 17.25 -44.47
N ASN A 135 2.51 18.35 -45.23
CA ASN A 135 2.17 18.36 -46.66
C ASN A 135 0.80 17.74 -46.97
N PHE A 136 -0.21 18.02 -46.13
CA PHE A 136 -1.59 17.61 -46.39
C PHE A 136 -2.10 18.15 -47.74
N LEU A 137 -2.70 17.25 -48.53
CA LEU A 137 -3.26 17.59 -49.85
C LEU A 137 -4.61 18.27 -49.65
N GLN A 138 -4.71 19.52 -50.06
CA GLN A 138 -5.81 20.41 -49.69
C GLN A 138 -7.13 20.10 -50.39
N ASP A 139 -7.12 19.48 -51.58
CA ASP A 139 -8.34 19.18 -52.34
C ASP A 139 -8.20 17.86 -53.14
N PHE A 140 -9.28 17.43 -53.80
CA PHE A 140 -9.28 16.18 -54.57
C PHE A 140 -8.36 16.26 -55.79
N ASN A 141 -8.27 17.43 -56.43
CA ASN A 141 -7.38 17.65 -57.56
C ASN A 141 -5.90 17.45 -57.16
N ALA A 142 -5.50 17.90 -55.97
CA ALA A 142 -4.18 17.65 -55.40
C ALA A 142 -3.95 16.15 -55.19
N ILE A 143 -4.94 15.39 -54.68
CA ILE A 143 -4.86 13.92 -54.56
C ILE A 143 -4.73 13.24 -55.93
N LYS A 144 -5.47 13.71 -56.94
CA LYS A 144 -5.44 13.18 -58.29
C LYS A 144 -4.06 13.34 -58.93
N ASN A 145 -3.41 14.49 -58.72
CA ASN A 145 -2.11 14.81 -59.32
C ASN A 145 -0.91 14.43 -58.45
N ALA A 146 -1.12 14.07 -57.18
CA ALA A 146 -0.06 13.70 -56.25
C ALA A 146 0.78 12.52 -56.74
N GLN A 147 2.08 12.61 -56.45
CA GLN A 147 3.09 11.60 -56.74
C GLN A 147 3.00 10.41 -55.77
N SER A 148 3.65 9.32 -56.16
CA SER A 148 3.64 8.09 -55.35
C SER A 148 4.18 8.29 -53.94
N THR A 149 5.23 9.10 -53.79
CA THR A 149 5.86 9.38 -52.49
C THR A 149 4.92 10.16 -51.58
N GLU A 150 4.24 11.19 -52.09
CA GLU A 150 3.32 12.05 -51.31
C GLU A 150 2.16 11.24 -50.73
N ILE A 151 1.53 10.40 -51.56
CA ILE A 151 0.45 9.52 -51.11
C ILE A 151 0.96 8.49 -50.09
N THR A 152 2.18 7.96 -50.28
CA THR A 152 2.77 6.98 -49.35
C THR A 152 3.05 7.60 -47.99
N LEU A 153 3.61 8.82 -47.95
CA LEU A 153 3.88 9.55 -46.71
C LEU A 153 2.59 9.88 -45.96
N LEU A 154 1.55 10.33 -46.65
CA LEU A 154 0.26 10.62 -46.01
C LEU A 154 -0.42 9.36 -45.48
N LEU A 155 -0.42 8.26 -46.23
CA LEU A 155 -0.94 6.98 -45.74
C LEU A 155 -0.16 6.51 -44.51
N ALA A 156 1.17 6.60 -44.52
CA ALA A 156 2.01 6.23 -43.38
C ALA A 156 1.72 7.12 -42.15
N ALA A 157 1.56 8.44 -42.33
CA ALA A 157 1.21 9.37 -41.25
C ALA A 157 -0.15 9.03 -40.61
N TYR A 158 -1.10 8.51 -41.39
CA TYR A 158 -2.39 8.02 -40.91
C TYR A 158 -2.38 6.55 -40.44
N GLY A 159 -1.21 5.90 -40.40
CA GLY A 159 -1.09 4.48 -40.05
C GLY A 159 -1.82 3.54 -41.01
N GLN A 160 -2.06 3.98 -42.25
CA GLN A 160 -2.73 3.20 -43.28
C GLN A 160 -1.71 2.36 -44.09
N PRO A 161 -2.12 1.19 -44.61
CA PRO A 161 -1.24 0.39 -45.47
C PRO A 161 -0.76 1.17 -46.71
N THR A 162 0.52 1.02 -47.05
CA THR A 162 1.18 1.71 -48.18
C THR A 162 1.44 0.78 -49.38
N ASN A 163 1.04 -0.49 -49.28
CA ASN A 163 1.18 -1.47 -50.36
C ASN A 163 0.19 -1.23 -51.51
N GLY A 164 0.53 -1.76 -52.69
CA GLY A 164 -0.25 -1.67 -53.93
C GLY A 164 0.33 -0.65 -54.93
N ASN A 165 -0.36 -0.47 -56.06
CA ASN A 165 -0.01 0.56 -57.03
C ASN A 165 -0.54 1.94 -56.58
N LEU A 166 -0.12 3.01 -57.30
CA LEU A 166 -0.48 4.39 -56.97
C LEU A 166 -1.99 4.60 -56.88
N THR A 167 -2.74 4.06 -57.84
CA THR A 167 -4.21 4.17 -57.88
C THR A 167 -4.87 3.54 -56.66
N THR A 168 -4.43 2.34 -56.26
CA THR A 168 -4.92 1.68 -55.04
C THR A 168 -4.66 2.52 -53.79
N ARG A 169 -3.46 3.10 -53.67
CA ARG A 169 -3.11 3.97 -52.55
C ARG A 169 -3.93 5.26 -52.54
N LYS A 170 -4.13 5.92 -53.69
CA LYS A 170 -4.96 7.14 -53.81
C LYS A 170 -6.41 6.87 -53.37
N ARG A 171 -7.00 5.76 -53.85
CA ARG A 171 -8.34 5.34 -53.43
C ARG A 171 -8.42 5.06 -51.93
N ARG A 172 -7.40 4.42 -51.36
CA ARG A 172 -7.30 4.17 -49.91
C ARG A 172 -7.26 5.47 -49.12
N LEU A 173 -6.44 6.43 -49.55
CA LEU A 173 -6.34 7.74 -48.91
C LEU A 173 -7.69 8.48 -48.97
N ALA A 174 -8.30 8.56 -50.15
CA ALA A 174 -9.60 9.21 -50.33
C ALA A 174 -10.69 8.58 -49.44
N LYS A 175 -10.75 7.23 -49.39
CA LYS A 175 -11.67 6.51 -48.50
C LYS A 175 -11.42 6.82 -47.03
N TYR A 176 -10.15 6.86 -46.61
CA TYR A 176 -9.79 7.16 -45.22
C TYR A 176 -10.18 8.58 -44.80
N LEU A 177 -10.04 9.55 -45.72
CA LEU A 177 -10.42 10.94 -45.53
C LEU A 177 -11.94 11.18 -45.58
N GLY A 178 -12.74 10.17 -45.99
CA GLY A 178 -14.21 10.29 -46.07
C GLY A 178 -14.72 10.89 -47.38
N ILE A 179 -13.90 10.94 -48.42
CA ILE A 179 -14.26 11.58 -49.70
C ILE A 179 -15.10 10.61 -50.55
N ARG A 180 -16.27 11.07 -51.00
CA ARG A 180 -17.23 10.28 -51.79
C ARG A 180 -16.89 10.23 -53.29
N SER A 181 -16.24 11.27 -53.81
CA SER A 181 -15.92 11.40 -55.23
C SER A 181 -15.09 10.20 -55.71
N LEU A 182 -15.70 9.38 -56.58
CA LEU A 182 -15.16 8.10 -57.05
C LEU A 182 -14.06 8.34 -58.10
N PHE A 183 -13.01 7.53 -58.01
CA PHE A 183 -12.17 7.14 -59.14
C PHE A 183 -12.77 5.89 -59.81
#